data_AF-A0A3D4XS32-F1
#
_entry.id   AF-A0A3D4XS32-F1
#
_cell.length_a   1.000
_cell.length_b   1.000
_cell.length_c   1.000
_cell.angle_alpha   90.00
_cell.angle_beta   90.00
_cell.angle_gamma   90.00
#
_symmetry.space_group_name_H-M   'P 1'
#
loop_
_entity.id
_entity.type
_entity.pdbx_description
1 polymer ?
#
loop_
_entity_poly.entity_id
_entity_poly.type
_entity_poly.pdbx_seq_one_letter_code
_entity_poly.pdbx_strand_id
1 'polypeptide(L)' 'GHDDPLVPPAQVADFQTEMTRAGADWQLHTYGNTVHAFTNPLASDVAAGYQFSPTANRRAWQATENFFADIFKQ' A
#
# COMPACT_ATOMS: atom_id res chain seq x y z
N GLY A 1 4.01 -3.52 1.01
CA GLY A 1 3.07 -4.67 1.05
C GLY A 1 3.01 -5.22 2.46
N HIS A 2 2.29 -6.31 2.71
CA HIS A 2 2.19 -6.87 4.07
C HIS A 2 3.53 -7.34 4.64
N ASP A 3 4.38 -7.90 3.78
CA ASP A 3 5.64 -8.53 4.18
C ASP A 3 6.83 -7.58 4.04
N ASP A 4 6.55 -6.28 3.96
CA ASP A 4 7.56 -5.24 3.80
C ASP A 4 8.41 -5.11 5.08
N PRO A 5 9.70 -5.46 5.04
CA PRO A 5 10.54 -5.42 6.23
C PRO A 5 10.88 -3.99 6.68
N LEU A 6 10.61 -2.98 5.84
CA LEU A 6 10.89 -1.58 6.14
C LEU A 6 9.75 -0.91 6.90
N VAL A 7 8.57 -1.55 6.98
CA VAL A 7 7.38 -1.00 7.65
C VAL A 7 6.82 -2.01 8.65
N PRO A 8 7.18 -1.92 9.95
CA PRO A 8 6.67 -2.82 10.98
C PRO A 8 5.14 -2.72 11.17
N PRO A 9 4.44 -3.81 11.54
CA PRO A 9 2.99 -3.80 11.76
C PRO A 9 2.50 -2.77 12.77
N ALA A 10 3.29 -2.46 13.79
CA ALA A 10 2.96 -1.44 14.78
C ALA A 10 2.76 -0.05 14.16
N GLN A 11 3.62 0.34 13.20
CA GLN A 11 3.48 1.64 12.52
C GLN A 11 2.20 1.71 11.67
N VAL A 12 1.78 0.58 11.08
CA VAL A 12 0.50 0.49 10.37
C VAL A 12 -0.67 0.71 11.33
N ALA A 13 -0.65 0.07 12.51
CA ALA A 13 -1.69 0.24 13.52
C ALA A 13 -1.74 1.67 14.09
N ASP A 14 -0.56 2.28 14.30
CA ASP A 14 -0.44 3.66 14.76
C ASP A 14 -1.03 4.63 13.74
N PHE A 15 -0.72 4.47 12.45
CA PHE A 15 -1.30 5.27 11.37
C PHE A 15 -2.83 5.16 11.31
N GLN A 16 -3.39 3.94 11.40
CA GLN A 16 -4.84 3.72 11.41
C GLN A 16 -5.51 4.44 12.58
N THR A 17 -4.86 4.42 13.75
CA THR A 17 -5.34 5.10 14.95
C THR A 17 -5.30 6.62 14.78
N GLU A 18 -4.20 7.15 14.24
CA GLU A 18 -4.03 8.59 13.97
C GLU A 18 -5.11 9.11 13.02
N MET A 19 -5.28 8.48 11.85
CA MET A 19 -6.26 8.91 10.85
C MET A 19 -7.69 8.85 11.36
N THR A 20 -8.01 7.81 12.15
CA THR A 20 -9.33 7.69 12.80
C THR A 20 -9.55 8.79 13.82
N ARG A 21 -8.56 9.09 14.67
CA ARG A 21 -8.65 10.17 15.67
C ARG A 21 -8.77 11.54 15.03
N ALA A 22 -8.15 11.74 13.87
CA ALA A 22 -8.25 12.97 13.08
C ALA A 22 -9.64 13.16 12.43
N GLY A 23 -10.50 12.13 12.43
CA GLY A 23 -11.79 12.16 11.74
C GLY A 23 -11.66 12.21 10.22
N ALA A 24 -10.52 11.73 9.68
CA ALA A 24 -10.31 11.68 8.25
C ALA A 24 -11.20 10.61 7.59
N ASP A 25 -11.60 10.85 6.35
CA ASP A 25 -12.09 9.78 5.48
C ASP A 25 -10.88 9.05 4.90
N TRP A 26 -10.62 7.83 5.37
CA TRP A 26 -9.39 7.11 5.04
C TRP A 26 -9.63 5.63 4.77
N GLN A 27 -8.79 5.08 3.90
CA GLN A 27 -8.71 3.66 3.60
C GLN A 27 -7.24 3.24 3.59
N LEU A 28 -6.97 2.01 4.04
CA LEU A 28 -5.65 1.39 3.94
C LEU A 28 -5.80 0.01 3.31
N HIS A 29 -5.08 -0.21 2.21
CA HIS A 29 -5.06 -1.50 1.52
C HIS A 29 -3.76 -2.24 1.80
N THR A 30 -3.87 -3.43 2.40
CA THR A 30 -2.74 -4.34 2.62
C THR A 30 -2.76 -5.46 1.59
N TYR A 31 -1.66 -5.64 0.86
CA TYR A 31 -1.48 -6.71 -0.11
C TYR A 31 -0.54 -7.78 0.45
N GLY A 32 -1.02 -9.01 0.62
CA GLY A 32 -0.20 -10.14 1.08
C GLY A 32 0.82 -10.62 0.02
N ASN A 33 1.84 -11.36 0.45
CA ASN A 33 2.93 -11.86 -0.39
C ASN A 33 3.60 -10.72 -1.18
N THR A 34 3.76 -9.56 -0.53
CA THR A 34 4.19 -8.32 -1.18
C THR A 34 5.10 -7.55 -0.24
N VAL A 35 6.33 -7.30 -0.70
CA VAL A 35 7.37 -6.59 0.06
C VAL A 35 7.49 -5.13 -0.41
N HIS A 36 8.62 -4.47 -0.14
CA HIS A 36 8.87 -3.09 -0.57
C HIS A 36 9.05 -2.97 -2.09
N ALA A 37 8.84 -1.77 -2.63
CA ALA A 37 8.99 -1.44 -4.05
C ALA A 37 8.15 -2.29 -5.03
N PHE A 38 7.02 -2.84 -4.58
CA PHE A 38 6.19 -3.76 -5.37
C PHE A 38 5.57 -3.18 -6.64
N THR A 39 5.60 -1.85 -6.81
CA THR A 39 5.12 -1.14 -8.00
C THR A 39 6.23 -0.87 -9.02
N ASN A 40 7.50 -1.04 -8.65
CA ASN A 40 8.65 -0.80 -9.53
C ASN A 40 9.02 -2.10 -10.28
N PRO A 41 8.85 -2.19 -11.61
CA PRO A 41 9.17 -3.39 -12.38
C PRO A 41 10.64 -3.83 -12.33
N LEU A 42 11.55 -2.91 -11.95
CA LEU A 42 12.98 -3.18 -11.83
C LEU A 42 13.40 -3.66 -10.43
N ALA A 43 12.47 -3.73 -9.46
CA ALA A 43 12.78 -4.20 -8.11
C ALA A 43 12.94 -5.72 -8.09
N SER A 44 14.14 -6.20 -7.76
CA SER A 44 14.47 -7.63 -7.76
C SER A 44 15.41 -8.06 -6.63
N ASP A 45 15.70 -7.19 -5.65
CA ASP A 45 16.55 -7.52 -4.50
C ASP A 45 15.71 -8.08 -3.35
N VAL A 46 15.39 -9.38 -3.46
CA VAL A 46 14.56 -10.09 -2.46
C VAL A 46 15.23 -10.14 -1.10
N ALA A 47 16.57 -10.23 -1.04
CA ALA A 47 17.31 -10.32 0.21
C ALA A 47 17.20 -9.02 1.03
N ALA A 48 17.16 -7.88 0.35
CA ALA A 48 16.93 -6.58 0.97
C ALA A 48 15.44 -6.21 1.10
N GLY A 49 14.51 -7.10 0.71
CA GLY A 49 13.07 -6.89 0.85
C GLY A 49 12.42 -6.07 -0.27
N TYR A 50 13.05 -6.00 -1.45
CA TYR A 50 12.53 -5.30 -2.62
C TYR A 50 12.13 -6.28 -3.72
N GLN A 51 10.86 -6.27 -4.14
CA GLN A 51 10.42 -7.16 -5.21
C GLN A 51 9.19 -6.62 -5.91
N PHE A 52 9.24 -6.55 -7.24
CA PHE A 52 8.07 -6.26 -8.06
C PHE A 52 6.97 -7.32 -7.89
N SER A 53 5.73 -6.87 -7.67
CA SER A 53 4.56 -7.75 -7.66
C SER A 53 3.56 -7.26 -8.71
N PRO A 54 3.47 -7.89 -9.89
CA PRO A 54 2.55 -7.48 -10.95
C PRO A 54 1.09 -7.43 -10.47
N THR A 55 0.70 -8.36 -9.60
CA THR A 55 -0.67 -8.46 -9.09
C THR A 55 -0.95 -7.37 -8.06
N ALA A 56 -0.05 -7.13 -7.09
CA ALA A 56 -0.23 -6.06 -6.12
C ALA A 56 -0.20 -4.68 -6.80
N ASN A 57 0.71 -4.48 -7.77
CA ASN A 57 0.78 -3.26 -8.55
C ASN A 57 -0.55 -2.94 -9.27
N ARG A 58 -1.13 -3.90 -10.00
CA ARG A 58 -2.42 -3.69 -10.67
C ARG A 58 -3.55 -3.38 -9.69
N ARG A 59 -3.61 -4.07 -8.55
CA ARG A 59 -4.65 -3.87 -7.54
C ARG A 59 -4.52 -2.50 -6.84
N ALA A 60 -3.30 -2.09 -6.52
CA ALA A 60 -3.01 -0.78 -5.96
C ALA A 60 -3.41 0.33 -6.94
N TRP A 61 -3.05 0.18 -8.22
CA TRP A 61 -3.42 1.12 -9.26
C TRP A 61 -4.94 1.26 -9.41
N GLN A 62 -5.66 0.13 -9.46
CA GLN A 62 -7.12 0.15 -9.53
C GLN A 62 -7.76 0.86 -8.33
N ALA A 63 -7.22 0.66 -7.11
CA ALA A 63 -7.71 1.34 -5.92
C ALA A 63 -7.49 2.86 -6.01
N THR A 64 -6.35 3.30 -6.54
CA THR A 64 -6.07 4.72 -6.81
C THR A 64 -7.05 5.31 -7.82
N GLU A 65 -7.30 4.61 -8.93
CA GLU A 65 -8.28 5.05 -9.94
C GLU A 65 -9.69 5.16 -9.35
N ASN A 66 -10.10 4.20 -8.51
CA ASN A 66 -11.39 4.23 -7.84
C ASN A 66 -11.50 5.42 -6.89
N PHE A 67 -10.45 5.70 -6.12
CA PHE A 67 -10.41 6.87 -5.23
C PHE A 67 -10.54 8.18 -6.02
N PHE A 68 -9.78 8.35 -7.11
CA PHE A 68 -9.89 9.52 -7.97
C PHE A 68 -11.27 9.64 -8.62
N ALA A 69 -11.84 8.52 -9.04
CA ALA A 69 -13.19 8.48 -9.57
C ALA A 69 -14.24 8.84 -8.50
N ASP A 70 -13.97 8.69 -7.21
CA ASP A 70 -14.89 9.11 -6.16
C ASP A 70 -14.79 10.63 -5.92
N ILE A 71 -13.57 11.15 -5.76
CA ILE A 71 -13.37 12.55 -5.34
C ILE A 71 -13.50 13.58 -6.48
N PHE A 72 -13.37 13.16 -7.75
CA PHE A 72 -13.41 14.07 -8.91
C PHE A 72 -14.66 13.96 -9.80
N LYS A 73 -15.63 13.09 -9.46
CA LYS A 73 -16.90 12.95 -10.21
C LYS A 73 -17.91 14.08 -9.91
N GLN A 74 -17.47 15.34 -9.90
CA GLN A 74 -18.37 16.49 -9.89
C GLN A 74 -18.96 16.73 -11.28
#